data_AF-A0A358Q424-F1
#
_entry.id   AF-A0A358Q424-F1
#
_cell.length_a   1.000
_cell.length_b   1.000
_cell.length_c   1.000
_cell.angle_alpha   90.00
_cell.angle_beta   90.00
_cell.angle_gamma   90.00
#
_symmetry.space_group_name_H-M   'P 1'
#
loop_
_entity.id
_entity.type
_entity.pdbx_description
1 polymer ?
#
loop_
_entity_poly.entity_id
_entity_poly.type
_entity_poly.pdbx_seq_one_letter_code
_entity_poly.pdbx_strand_id
1 'polypeptide(L)'
;MENEKKVAIYHVVRRNENFEETANSIFQMVKDTERNFPSKQRVLYLDIEEHRNSPGGFDSDMLELQKDFIVGFLLPYLSEVNMPLGSVKNPDQNNDIPDELQINETT
;
A
#
# COMPACT_ATOMS: atom_id res chain seq x y z
N MET A 1 13.68 21.89 15.57
CA MET A 1 13.05 20.59 15.36
C MET A 1 13.49 20.15 13.99
N GLU A 2 14.40 19.18 13.93
CA GLU A 2 14.82 18.60 12.67
C GLU A 2 13.56 17.97 12.06
N ASN A 3 13.20 18.35 10.83
CA ASN A 3 12.10 17.70 10.12
C ASN A 3 12.50 16.22 10.01
N GLU A 4 11.90 15.34 10.81
CA GLU A 4 12.20 13.91 10.73
C GLU A 4 11.85 13.46 9.32
N LYS A 5 12.89 13.14 8.54
CA LYS A 5 12.73 12.72 7.15
C LYS A 5 11.93 11.41 7.15
N LYS A 6 10.76 11.45 6.53
CA LYS A 6 9.96 10.26 6.21
C LYS A 6 10.60 9.47 5.07
N VAL A 7 10.33 8.18 5.01
CA VAL A 7 10.72 7.31 3.90
C VAL A 7 9.55 7.17 2.94
N ALA A 8 9.79 7.49 1.67
CA ALA A 8 8.80 7.30 0.61
C ALA A 8 8.93 5.88 0.03
N ILE A 9 7.79 5.20 -0.07
CA ILE A 9 7.61 3.93 -0.76
C ILE A 9 6.78 4.26 -2.01
N TYR A 10 7.31 4.00 -3.19
CA TYR A 10 6.62 4.28 -4.46
C TYR A 10 6.44 2.99 -5.24
N HIS A 11 5.20 2.69 -5.62
CA HIS A 11 4.85 1.54 -6.41
C HIS A 11 3.88 1.92 -7.54
N VAL A 12 4.11 1.36 -8.72
CA VAL A 12 3.26 1.54 -9.91
C VAL A 12 2.73 0.17 -10.28
N VAL A 13 1.42 -0.02 -10.16
CA VAL A 13 0.76 -1.25 -10.59
C VAL A 13 0.71 -1.26 -12.11
N ARG A 14 1.41 -2.21 -12.71
CA ARG A 14 1.47 -2.41 -14.16
C ARG A 14 0.26 -3.21 -14.63
N ARG A 15 -0.10 -3.02 -15.91
CA ARG A 15 -1.19 -3.73 -16.59
C ARG A 15 -1.16 -5.26 -16.41
N ASN A 16 0.03 -5.84 -16.28
CA ASN A 16 0.24 -7.28 -16.17
C ASN A 16 0.33 -7.78 -14.73
N GLU A 17 0.16 -6.91 -13.73
CA GLU A 17 0.10 -7.28 -12.32
C GLU A 17 -1.35 -7.49 -11.91
N ASN A 18 -1.58 -8.53 -11.10
CA ASN A 18 -2.87 -8.74 -10.45
C ASN A 18 -2.85 -8.22 -9.00
N PHE A 19 -3.99 -8.37 -8.31
CA PHE A 19 -4.13 -7.99 -6.90
C PHE A 19 -3.07 -8.64 -6.00
N GLU A 20 -2.92 -9.96 -6.06
CA GLU A 20 -2.06 -10.73 -5.15
C GLU A 20 -0.57 -10.40 -5.33
N GLU A 21 -0.11 -10.29 -6.59
CA GLU A 21 1.25 -9.91 -6.94
C GLU A 21 1.56 -8.52 -6.38
N THR A 22 0.65 -7.57 -6.60
CA THR A 22 0.78 -6.19 -6.14
C THR A 22 0.76 -6.09 -4.62
N ALA A 23 -0.17 -6.78 -3.96
CA ALA A 23 -0.32 -6.78 -2.51
C ALA A 23 0.95 -7.32 -1.83
N ASN A 24 1.47 -8.44 -2.32
CA ASN A 24 2.73 -9.01 -1.83
C ASN A 24 3.91 -8.08 -2.06
N SER A 25 4.02 -7.47 -3.24
CA SER A 25 5.09 -6.52 -3.58
C SER A 25 5.11 -5.35 -2.61
N ILE A 26 3.97 -4.67 -2.43
CA ILE A 26 3.85 -3.53 -1.52
C ILE A 26 4.14 -3.96 -0.07
N PHE A 27 3.63 -5.10 0.38
CA PHE A 27 3.88 -5.61 1.72
C PHE A 27 5.37 -5.84 1.98
N GLN A 28 6.09 -6.47 1.05
CA GLN A 28 7.54 -6.66 1.16
C GLN A 28 8.29 -5.33 1.17
N MET A 29 7.89 -4.36 0.34
CA MET A 29 8.48 -3.02 0.37
C MET A 29 8.31 -2.33 1.74
N VAL A 30 7.16 -2.50 2.39
CA VAL A 30 6.92 -1.96 3.75
C VAL A 30 7.81 -2.64 4.78
N LYS A 31 7.92 -3.97 4.74
CA LYS A 31 8.83 -4.74 5.62
C LYS A 31 10.29 -4.36 5.42
N ASP A 32 10.74 -4.30 4.18
CA ASP A 32 12.12 -3.92 3.84
C ASP A 32 12.42 -2.48 4.28
N THR A 33 11.43 -1.60 4.20
CA THR A 33 11.57 -0.22 4.65
C THR A 33 11.76 -0.14 6.17
N GLU A 34 10.99 -0.88 6.97
CA GLU A 34 11.22 -0.94 8.43
C GLU A 34 12.59 -1.55 8.75
N ARG A 35 13.00 -2.62 8.05
CA ARG A 35 14.32 -3.24 8.28
C ARG A 35 15.48 -2.27 8.00
N ASN A 36 15.37 -1.49 6.91
CA ASN A 36 16.44 -0.59 6.47
C ASN A 36 16.39 0.78 7.19
N PHE A 37 15.21 1.20 7.63
CA PHE A 37 14.96 2.48 8.30
C PHE A 37 14.06 2.29 9.52
N PRO A 38 14.57 1.66 10.60
CA PRO A 38 13.75 1.28 11.75
C PRO A 38 12.97 2.45 12.34
N SER A 39 11.67 2.24 12.54
CA SER A 39 10.72 3.18 13.15
C SER A 39 10.58 4.53 12.44
N LYS A 40 11.13 4.69 11.23
CA LYS A 40 10.90 5.89 10.43
C LYS A 40 9.48 5.89 9.88
N GLN A 41 8.86 7.07 9.85
CA GLN A 41 7.55 7.26 9.22
C GLN A 41 7.63 6.90 7.73
N ARG A 42 6.67 6.09 7.27
CA ARG A 42 6.56 5.56 5.90
C ARG A 42 5.40 6.22 5.18
N VAL A 43 5.63 6.66 3.95
CA VAL A 43 4.58 7.21 3.09
C VAL A 43 4.50 6.37 1.82
N LEU A 44 3.36 5.74 1.58
CA LEU A 44 3.10 5.01 0.34
C LEU A 44 2.53 5.95 -0.71
N TYR A 45 3.10 5.88 -1.91
CA TYR A 45 2.58 6.50 -3.12
C TYR A 45 2.29 5.38 -4.13
N LEU A 46 1.04 5.28 -4.55
CA LEU A 46 0.56 4.28 -5.49
C LEU A 46 0.09 4.97 -6.78
N ASP A 47 0.60 4.50 -7.91
CA ASP A 47 0.00 4.75 -9.22
C ASP A 47 -0.49 3.43 -9.82
N ILE A 48 -1.51 3.50 -10.68
CA ILE A 48 -2.10 2.31 -11.32
C ILE A 48 -2.21 2.58 -12.83
N GLU A 49 -1.44 1.82 -13.61
CA GLU A 49 -1.44 1.85 -15.08
C GLU A 49 -2.53 0.94 -15.63
N GLU A 50 -3.43 1.50 -16.44
CA GLU A 50 -4.59 0.76 -16.94
C GLU A 50 -5.44 0.22 -15.77
N HIS A 51 -6.07 -0.96 -15.84
CA HIS A 51 -7.08 -1.42 -14.86
C HIS A 51 -8.31 -0.51 -14.79
N ARG A 52 -9.06 -0.47 -15.88
CA ARG A 52 -10.34 0.23 -15.94
C ARG A 52 -11.46 -0.69 -16.40
N ASN A 53 -12.61 -0.59 -15.76
CA ASN A 53 -13.86 -1.20 -16.21
C ASN A 53 -14.49 -0.37 -17.35
N SER A 54 -15.50 -0.92 -18.03
CA SER A 54 -16.16 -0.23 -19.15
C SER A 54 -16.75 1.15 -18.80
N PRO A 55 -17.29 1.37 -17.58
CA PRO A 55 -17.65 2.71 -17.10
C PRO A 55 -16.49 3.71 -16.88
N GLY A 56 -15.23 3.27 -16.94
CA GLY A 56 -14.04 4.11 -16.74
C GLY A 56 -13.59 4.22 -15.28
N GLY A 57 -14.18 3.47 -14.36
CA GLY A 57 -13.67 3.28 -12.99
C GLY A 57 -12.60 2.19 -12.94
N PHE A 58 -11.97 1.99 -11.78
CA PHE A 58 -11.08 0.84 -11.56
C PHE A 58 -11.84 -0.48 -11.66
N ASP A 59 -11.16 -1.55 -12.12
CA ASP A 59 -11.69 -2.91 -12.02
C ASP A 59 -11.82 -3.36 -10.55
N SER A 60 -12.39 -4.55 -10.32
CA SER A 60 -12.61 -5.09 -8.97
C SER A 60 -11.32 -5.17 -8.19
N ASP A 61 -10.26 -5.69 -8.81
CA ASP A 61 -8.98 -5.97 -8.18
C ASP A 61 -8.31 -4.68 -7.71
N MET A 62 -8.31 -3.64 -8.55
CA MET A 62 -7.72 -2.36 -8.17
C MET A 62 -8.58 -1.55 -7.20
N LEU A 63 -9.88 -1.82 -7.16
CA LEU A 63 -10.76 -1.27 -6.14
C LEU A 63 -10.49 -1.92 -4.77
N GLU A 64 -10.39 -3.25 -4.74
CA GLU A 64 -10.06 -4.07 -3.57
C GLU A 64 -8.67 -3.73 -3.04
N LEU A 65 -7.67 -3.62 -3.92
CA LEU A 65 -6.30 -3.22 -3.55
C LEU A 65 -6.30 -1.90 -2.78
N GLN A 66 -6.99 -0.88 -3.29
CA GLN A 66 -6.98 0.45 -2.67
C GLN A 66 -7.82 0.51 -1.38
N LYS A 67 -8.98 -0.14 -1.34
CA LYS A 67 -9.92 0.00 -0.22
C LYS A 67 -9.71 -1.04 0.87
N ASP A 68 -9.62 -2.30 0.50
CA ASP A 68 -9.67 -3.39 1.46
C ASP A 68 -8.25 -3.76 1.90
N PHE A 69 -7.32 -3.87 0.96
CA PHE A 69 -5.93 -4.17 1.30
C PHE A 69 -5.18 -2.95 1.85
N ILE A 70 -5.03 -1.86 1.08
CA ILE A 70 -4.21 -0.73 1.52
C ILE A 70 -4.84 -0.01 2.71
N VAL A 71 -6.11 0.36 2.64
CA VAL A 71 -6.76 1.09 3.74
C VAL A 71 -7.18 0.15 4.87
N GLY A 72 -7.77 -1.00 4.56
CA GLY A 72 -8.28 -1.93 5.57
C GLY A 72 -7.21 -2.71 6.33
N PHE A 73 -6.12 -3.10 5.66
CA PHE A 73 -5.07 -3.94 6.26
C PHE A 73 -3.72 -3.24 6.43
N LEU A 74 -3.23 -2.53 5.40
CA LEU A 74 -1.84 -2.05 5.38
C LEU A 74 -1.64 -0.69 6.08
N LEU A 75 -2.67 0.15 6.11
CA LEU A 75 -2.62 1.51 6.67
C LEU A 75 -2.05 1.60 8.09
N PRO A 76 -2.33 0.68 9.04
CA PRO A 76 -1.72 0.69 10.36
C PRO A 76 -0.19 0.75 10.32
N TYR A 77 0.46 0.21 9.28
CA TYR A 77 1.92 0.16 9.14
C TYR A 77 2.53 1.33 8.37
N LEU A 78 1.69 2.26 7.91
CA LEU A 78 2.06 3.44 7.15
C LEU A 78 1.65 4.70 7.90
N SER A 79 2.41 5.78 7.72
CA SER A 79 2.04 7.09 8.28
C SER A 79 1.12 7.89 7.35
N GLU A 80 1.16 7.57 6.05
CA GLU A 80 0.35 8.20 5.02
C GLU A 80 0.32 7.31 3.77
N VAL A 81 -0.82 7.31 3.07
CA VAL A 81 -0.99 6.68 1.76
C VAL A 81 -1.58 7.69 0.79
N ASN A 82 -1.05 7.69 -0.44
CA ASN A 82 -1.52 8.50 -1.56
C ASN A 82 -1.80 7.56 -2.73
N MET A 83 -3.06 7.48 -3.14
CA MET A 83 -3.54 6.56 -4.17
C MET A 83 -4.44 7.30 -5.17
N PRO A 84 -4.75 6.72 -6.34
CA PRO A 84 -5.64 7.36 -7.31
C PRO A 84 -7.04 7.67 -6.77
N LEU A 85 -7.59 6.84 -5.88
CA LEU A 85 -8.89 7.07 -5.26
C LEU A 85 -8.86 8.08 -4.08
N GLY A 86 -7.68 8.48 -3.63
CA GLY A 86 -7.52 9.46 -2.56
C GLY A 86 -6.32 9.21 -1.65
N SER A 87 -6.23 10.02 -0.60
CA SER A 87 -5.14 9.95 0.37
C SER A 87 -5.66 9.80 1.79
N VAL A 88 -4.94 9.04 2.62
CA VAL A 88 -5.26 8.83 4.03
C VAL A 88 -4.02 9.03 4.88
N LYS A 89 -4.15 9.75 6.00
CA LYS A 89 -3.09 9.93 6.99
C LYS A 89 -3.35 9.03 8.19
N ASN A 90 -2.29 8.46 8.74
CA ASN A 90 -2.29 7.69 9.96
C ASN A 90 -1.18 8.21 10.89
N PRO A 91 -1.49 9.05 11.89
CA PRO A 91 -0.46 9.57 12.80
C PRO A 91 0.13 8.47 13.70
N ASP A 92 -0.58 7.35 13.87
CA ASP A 92 -0.26 6.28 14.83
C ASP A 92 0.30 5.03 14.11
N GLN A 93 1.32 5.24 13.26
CA GLN A 93 1.99 4.16 12.54
C GLN A 93 2.53 3.09 13.51
N ASN A 94 2.16 1.84 13.27
CA ASN A 94 2.72 0.67 13.92
C ASN A 94 3.97 0.17 13.16
N ASN A 95 5.03 -0.18 13.90
CA ASN A 95 6.28 -0.73 13.37
C ASN A 95 6.36 -2.26 13.48
N ASP A 96 5.43 -2.89 14.20
CA ASP A 96 5.33 -4.35 14.34
C ASP A 96 4.59 -4.95 13.13
N ILE A 97 5.30 -5.00 12.00
CA ILE A 97 4.76 -5.51 10.72
C ILE A 97 4.76 -7.05 10.78
N PRO A 98 3.68 -7.74 10.37
CA PRO A 98 3.63 -9.20 10.33
C PRO A 98 4.77 -9.82 9.52
N ASP A 99 5.18 -11.02 9.92
CA ASP A 99 6.23 -11.76 9.20
C ASP A 99 5.77 -12.22 7.81
N GLU A 100 4.49 -12.53 7.66
CA GLU A 100 3.93 -13.04 6.41
C GLU A 100 2.59 -12.38 6.11
N LEU A 101 2.33 -12.17 4.82
CA LEU A 101 1.02 -11.77 4.34
C LEU A 101 0.21 -13.03 4.02
N GLN A 102 -0.97 -13.15 4.60
CA GLN A 102 -1.91 -14.22 4.30
C GLN A 102 -3.13 -13.62 3.62
N ILE A 103 -3.33 -13.97 2.34
CA ILE A 103 -4.49 -13.57 1.55
C ILE A 103 -5.44 -14.76 1.51
N ASN A 104 -6.66 -14.55 2.01
CA ASN A 104 -7.70 -15.57 1.97
C ASN A 104 -8.77 -15.14 0.97
N GLU A 105 -9.03 -15.96 -0.04
CA GLU A 105 -10.16 -15.74 -0.94
C GLU A 105 -11.46 -15.95 -0.16
N THR A 106 -12.33 -14.94 -0.17
CA THR A 106 -13.69 -15.11 0.36
C THR A 106 -14.54 -15.70 -0.76
N THR A 107 -14.60 -17.03 -0.85
CA THR A 107 -15.55 -17.77 -1.73
C THR A 107 -17.00 -17.47 -1.44
#